data_AF-A0A844EMJ1-F1
#
_entry.id   AF-A0A844EMJ1-F1
#
_cell.length_a   1.000
_cell.length_b   1.000
_cell.length_c   1.000
_cell.angle_alpha   90.00
_cell.angle_beta   90.00
_cell.angle_gamma   90.00
#
_symmetry.space_group_name_H-M   'P 1'
#
loop_
_entity.id
_entity.type
_entity.pdbx_description
1 polymer ?
#
loop_
_entity_poly.entity_id
_entity_poly.type
_entity_poly.pdbx_seq_one_letter_code
_entity_poly.pdbx_strand_id
1 'polypeptide(L)' 'MLEKITYKELLSHAFDIPVSVTYWDGKTETYGEGEPKAKIE' A
#
# COMPACT_ATOMS: atom_id res chain seq x y z
N MET A 1 -7.72 -13.20 4.71
CA MET A 1 -7.45 -13.02 3.25
C MET A 1 -8.36 -11.97 2.61
N LEU A 2 -9.64 -11.85 3.00
CA LEU A 2 -10.47 -10.71 2.59
C LEU A 2 -9.88 -9.36 3.02
N GLU A 3 -9.40 -9.26 4.27
CA GLU A 3 -8.86 -7.99 4.80
C GLU A 3 -7.75 -7.42 3.91
N LYS A 4 -6.77 -8.23 3.48
CA LYS A 4 -5.70 -7.74 2.60
C LYS A 4 -6.21 -7.23 1.26
N ILE A 5 -7.24 -7.86 0.68
CA ILE A 5 -7.84 -7.40 -0.58
C ILE A 5 -8.56 -6.07 -0.35
N THR A 6 -9.30 -5.94 0.75
CA THR A 6 -9.97 -4.68 1.12
C THR A 6 -8.96 -3.55 1.40
N TYR A 7 -7.88 -3.82 2.12
CA TYR A 7 -6.80 -2.85 2.35
C TYR A 7 -6.13 -2.45 1.03
N LYS A 8 -5.85 -3.43 0.15
CA LYS A 8 -5.25 -3.18 -1.15
C LYS A 8 -6.10 -2.23 -2.00
N GLU A 9 -7.40 -2.52 -2.10
CA GLU A 9 -8.34 -1.73 -2.90
C GLU A 9 -8.56 -0.33 -2.31
N LEU A 10 -8.63 -0.21 -0.98
CA LEU A 10 -8.71 1.08 -0.31
C LEU A 10 -7.45 1.92 -0.56
N LEU A 11 -6.26 1.33 -0.33
CA LEU A 11 -4.99 2.04 -0.40
C LEU A 11 -4.60 2.40 -1.84
N SER A 12 -5.00 1.61 -2.84
CA SER A 12 -4.76 1.93 -4.25
C SER A 12 -5.53 3.17 -4.74
N HIS A 13 -6.58 3.58 -4.02
CA HIS A 13 -7.40 4.75 -4.35
C HIS A 13 -7.27 5.89 -3.32
N ALA A 14 -6.52 5.69 -2.23
CA ALA A 14 -6.43 6.65 -1.13
C ALA A 14 -5.40 7.77 -1.38
N PHE A 15 -4.48 7.61 -2.35
CA PHE A 15 -3.35 8.51 -2.53
C PHE A 15 -3.09 8.84 -4.00
N ASP A 16 -2.75 10.10 -4.27
CA ASP A 16 -2.32 10.59 -5.60
C ASP A 16 -0.81 10.41 -5.85
N ILE A 17 -0.07 9.86 -4.87
CA ILE A 17 1.38 9.67 -4.92
C ILE A 17 1.75 8.21 -4.65
N PRO A 18 2.90 7.72 -5.13
CA PRO A 18 3.32 6.36 -4.84
C PRO A 18 3.64 6.17 -3.36
N VAL A 19 3.11 5.11 -2.75
CA VAL A 19 3.23 4.80 -1.31
C VAL A 19 3.68 3.37 -1.10
N SER A 20 4.56 3.13 -0.13
CA SER A 20 4.97 1.78 0.26
C SER A 20 4.37 1.40 1.60
N VAL A 21 3.76 0.22 1.71
CA VAL A 21 3.01 -0.23 2.88
C VAL A 21 3.57 -1.58 3.33
N THR A 22 4.09 -1.64 4.55
CA THR A 22 4.48 -2.88 5.22
C THR A 22 3.30 -3.40 6.02
N TYR A 23 2.82 -4.59 5.66
CA TYR A 23 1.74 -5.28 6.36
C TYR A 23 2.23 -6.00 7.60
N TRP A 24 1.29 -6.39 8.47
CA TRP A 24 1.54 -7.12 9.72
C TRP A 24 2.25 -8.48 9.55
N ASP A 25 2.26 -9.05 8.34
CA ASP A 25 3.03 -10.26 8.00
C ASP A 25 4.45 -9.96 7.49
N GLY A 26 4.89 -8.70 7.58
CA GLY A 26 6.18 -8.21 7.11
C GLY A 26 6.28 -8.02 5.59
N LYS A 27 5.21 -8.31 4.82
CA LYS A 27 5.23 -8.07 3.38
C LYS A 27 5.07 -6.59 3.08
N THR A 28 5.88 -6.10 2.15
CA THR A 28 5.79 -4.72 1.68
C THR A 28 5.20 -4.69 0.27
N GLU A 29 4.19 -3.85 0.06
CA GLU A 29 3.61 -3.57 -1.26
C GLU A 29 3.72 -2.07 -1.57
N THR A 30 3.91 -1.74 -2.85
CA THR A 30 3.91 -0.36 -3.33
C THR A 30 2.64 -0.11 -4.13
N TYR A 31 1.95 0.98 -3.81
CA TYR A 31 0.76 1.47 -4.50
C TYR A 31 1.14 2.72 -5.30
N GLY A 32 0.81 2.74 -6.60
CA GLY A 32 1.17 3.81 -7.53
C GLY A 32 2.43 3.53 -8.36
N GLU A 33 2.68 4.37 -9.36
CA GLU A 33 3.81 4.24 -10.29
C GLU A 33 4.97 5.19 -9.93
N GLY A 34 6.18 4.66 -9.85
CA GLY A 34 7.40 5.43 -9.56
C GLY A 34 7.95 5.19 -8.16
N GLU A 35 8.89 6.04 -7.74
CA GLU A 35 9.55 5.90 -6.44
C GLU A 35 8.59 6.28 -5.29
N PRO A 36 8.42 5.42 -4.27
CA PRO A 36 7.56 5.69 -3.13
C PRO A 36 7.98 6.97 -2.41
N LYS A 37 7.02 7.89 -2.21
CA LYS A 37 7.26 9.16 -1.51
C LYS A 37 6.87 9.10 -0.02
N ALA A 38 6.12 8.08 0.37
CA ALA A 38 5.71 7.86 1.74
C ALA A 38 5.74 6.36 2.07
N LYS A 39 6.03 6.04 3.34
CA LYS A 39 6.08 4.69 3.88
C LYS A 39 5.11 4.57 5.06
N ILE A 40 4.34 3.49 5.08
CA ILE A 40 3.40 3.11 6.14
C ILE A 40 3.87 1.77 6.69
N GLU A 41 4.04 1.66 8.01
CA GLU A 41 4.55 0.48 8.71
C GLU A 41 3.81 0.20 10.01
#